data_AF-A0AAD5AU10-F1
#
_entry.id   AF-A0AAD5AU10-F1
#
_cell.length_a   1.000
_cell.length_b   1.000
_cell.length_c   1.000
_cell.angle_alpha   90.00
_cell.angle_beta   90.00
_cell.angle_gamma   90.00
#
_symmetry.space_group_name_H-M   'P 1'
#
loop_
_entity.id
_entity.type
_entity.pdbx_description
1 polymer ?
#
loop_
_entity_poly.entity_id
_entity_poly.type
_entity_poly.pdbx_seq_one_letter_code
_entity_poly.pdbx_strand_id
1 'polypeptide(L)'
;MAEVVGLLSTPHNVQISEVTCDSFRVAWEMTPEDAGRVTHYFIDLSRKAGGERNRFKHRDVPTKLVAKAVPLPMAVRGHWFLSPRTEYCVAVQTAIRQPDGDYQVSEWSQVVEFCTGDYAVDHLQQLLDKARGVAGRLLRFSVFYRNQHPEYFHYVRLVPVHHFTKVSTGCLRMFTVQEVCTNLET
;
A
#
# COMPACT_ATOMS: atom_id res chain seq x y z
N MET A 1 43.73 19.70 2.14
CA MET A 1 42.82 19.16 1.09
C MET A 1 41.58 18.69 1.82
N ALA A 2 40.54 19.52 1.88
CA ALA A 2 39.27 19.11 2.50
C ALA A 2 38.67 18.02 1.61
N GLU A 3 38.51 16.83 2.17
CA GLU A 3 37.84 15.71 1.54
C GLU A 3 36.42 16.17 1.21
N VAL A 4 36.15 16.39 -0.09
CA VAL A 4 34.78 16.55 -0.56
C VAL A 4 34.14 15.19 -0.33
N VAL A 5 33.49 15.01 0.83
CA VAL A 5 32.63 13.85 1.08
C VAL A 5 31.54 13.94 0.04
N GLY A 6 31.76 13.28 -1.11
CA GLY A 6 31.00 13.49 -2.33
C GLY A 6 29.51 13.40 -2.05
N LEU A 7 28.78 14.44 -2.45
CA LEU A 7 27.33 14.53 -2.34
C LEU A 7 26.73 13.34 -3.09
N LEU A 8 25.77 12.65 -2.47
CA LEU A 8 25.03 11.57 -3.13
C LEU A 8 24.22 12.15 -4.29
N SER A 9 24.29 11.49 -5.45
CA SER A 9 23.47 11.86 -6.60
C SER A 9 22.00 11.58 -6.32
N THR A 10 21.13 12.44 -6.85
CA THR A 10 19.68 12.22 -6.80
C THR A 10 19.30 10.96 -7.58
N PRO A 11 18.58 10.00 -6.97
CA PRO A 11 18.04 8.85 -7.69
C PRO A 11 17.12 9.31 -8.83
N HIS A 12 17.24 8.68 -9.99
CA HIS A 12 16.42 9.01 -11.16
C HIS A 12 15.90 7.76 -11.86
N ASN A 13 15.08 7.94 -12.89
CA ASN A 13 14.43 6.84 -13.63
C ASN A 13 13.74 5.82 -12.68
N VAL A 14 12.94 6.29 -11.72
CA VAL A 14 12.20 5.43 -10.80
C VAL A 14 11.19 4.59 -11.58
N GLN A 15 11.24 3.28 -11.42
CA GLN A 15 10.41 2.31 -12.11
C GLN A 15 9.64 1.47 -11.09
N ILE A 16 8.33 1.34 -11.33
CA ILE A 16 7.44 0.49 -10.54
C ILE A 16 6.98 -0.67 -11.41
N SER A 17 7.08 -1.88 -10.87
CA SER A 17 6.74 -3.12 -11.58
C SER A 17 6.15 -4.16 -10.63
N GLU A 18 5.65 -5.28 -11.18
CA GLU A 18 5.09 -6.40 -10.41
C GLU A 18 4.07 -5.98 -9.33
N VAL A 19 3.19 -5.04 -9.69
CA VAL A 19 2.22 -4.49 -8.75
C VAL A 19 1.11 -5.50 -8.46
N THR A 20 0.91 -5.82 -7.19
CA THR A 20 -0.21 -6.61 -6.67
C THR A 20 -1.15 -5.72 -5.86
N CYS A 21 -2.13 -6.31 -5.18
CA CYS A 21 -3.03 -5.59 -4.27
C CYS A 21 -2.34 -5.01 -3.02
N ASP A 22 -1.15 -5.53 -2.69
CA ASP A 22 -0.47 -5.35 -1.40
C ASP A 22 1.06 -5.28 -1.52
N SER A 23 1.58 -5.28 -2.75
CA SER A 23 3.01 -5.19 -3.03
C SER A 23 3.34 -4.59 -4.38
N PHE A 24 4.57 -4.15 -4.54
CA PHE A 24 5.17 -3.76 -5.81
C PHE A 24 6.68 -3.96 -5.73
N ARG A 25 7.33 -3.96 -6.90
CA ARG A 25 8.78 -3.79 -7.01
C ARG A 25 9.11 -2.37 -7.42
N VAL A 26 10.19 -1.85 -6.87
CA VAL A 26 10.74 -0.53 -7.20
C VAL A 26 12.22 -0.63 -7.54
N ALA A 27 12.59 0.06 -8.62
CA ALA A 27 13.97 0.28 -9.04
C ALA A 27 14.17 1.75 -9.40
N TRP A 28 15.43 2.16 -9.48
CA TRP A 28 15.87 3.46 -9.95
C TRP A 28 17.34 3.34 -10.39
N GLU A 29 17.84 4.38 -11.01
CA GLU A 29 19.23 4.50 -11.43
C GLU A 29 20.00 5.42 -10.47
N MET A 30 21.27 5.10 -10.29
CA MET A 30 22.26 5.88 -9.54
C MET A 30 23.64 5.60 -10.12
N THR A 31 24.61 6.45 -9.81
CA THR A 31 25.99 6.23 -10.25
C THR A 31 26.56 4.96 -9.60
N PRO A 32 27.47 4.22 -10.27
CA PRO A 32 28.11 3.05 -9.67
C PRO A 32 28.88 3.37 -8.38
N GLU A 33 29.42 4.58 -8.30
CA GLU A 33 30.11 5.12 -7.12
C GLU A 33 29.18 5.24 -5.92
N ASP A 34 27.98 5.80 -6.12
CA ASP A 34 26.97 5.90 -5.08
C ASP A 34 26.42 4.51 -4.72
N ALA A 35 26.18 3.64 -5.70
CA ALA A 35 25.69 2.29 -5.47
C ALA A 35 26.60 1.48 -4.52
N GLY A 36 27.92 1.71 -4.57
CA GLY A 36 28.89 1.07 -3.68
C GLY A 36 28.94 1.64 -2.26
N ARG A 37 28.46 2.87 -2.05
CA ARG A 37 28.52 3.58 -0.76
C ARG A 37 27.18 3.62 -0.04
N VAL A 38 26.07 3.61 -0.77
CA VAL A 38 24.73 3.72 -0.20
C VAL A 38 24.43 2.54 0.71
N THR A 39 23.95 2.86 1.91
CA THR A 39 23.67 1.86 2.95
C THR A 39 22.18 1.67 3.19
N HIS A 40 21.36 2.69 2.88
CA HIS A 40 19.93 2.72 3.14
C HIS A 40 19.18 3.47 2.04
N TYR A 41 17.90 3.15 1.92
CA TYR A 41 16.93 3.83 1.07
C TYR A 41 15.79 4.36 1.92
N PHE A 42 15.39 5.59 1.63
CA PHE A 42 14.18 6.20 2.14
C PHE A 42 13.16 6.21 1.01
N ILE A 43 11.95 5.72 1.30
CA ILE A 43 10.85 5.65 0.34
C ILE A 43 9.68 6.41 0.94
N ASP A 44 9.28 7.50 0.30
CA ASP A 44 8.07 8.21 0.64
C ASP A 44 6.91 7.60 -0.15
N LEU A 45 5.99 6.96 0.57
CA LEU A 45 4.79 6.38 -0.01
C LEU A 45 3.55 7.12 0.52
N SER A 46 2.84 7.77 -0.39
CA SER A 46 1.63 8.51 -0.06
C SER A 46 0.48 8.09 -0.97
N ARG A 47 -0.76 8.12 -0.45
CA ARG A 47 -1.94 7.91 -1.28
C ARG A 47 -2.19 9.16 -2.11
N LYS A 48 -2.43 9.02 -3.41
CA LYS A 48 -2.77 10.14 -4.27
C LYS A 48 -4.09 10.75 -3.79
N ALA A 49 -4.09 12.05 -3.53
CA ALA A 49 -5.27 12.77 -3.02
C ALA A 49 -6.27 13.01 -4.15
N GLY A 50 -7.21 12.09 -4.34
CA GLY A 50 -8.40 12.27 -5.16
C GLY A 50 -9.62 12.65 -4.32
N GLY A 51 -10.00 13.94 -4.35
CA GLY A 51 -11.37 14.44 -4.19
C GLY A 51 -12.07 14.40 -2.82
N GLU A 52 -11.99 13.34 -2.02
CA GLU A 52 -12.84 13.21 -0.83
C GLU A 52 -12.02 12.81 0.41
N ARG A 53 -12.03 13.69 1.43
CA ARG A 53 -11.45 13.46 2.76
C ARG A 53 -12.16 12.25 3.37
N ASN A 54 -11.53 11.09 3.22
CA ASN A 54 -11.97 9.85 3.84
C ASN A 54 -12.01 10.07 5.37
N ARG A 55 -13.22 10.29 5.91
CA ARG A 55 -13.48 10.73 7.29
C ARG A 55 -13.08 9.70 8.36
N PHE A 56 -12.73 8.48 7.93
CA PHE A 56 -12.38 7.32 8.76
C PHE A 56 -10.90 6.94 8.68
N LYS A 57 -9.99 7.91 8.71
CA LYS A 57 -8.56 7.62 8.80
C LYS A 57 -8.03 7.90 10.20
N HIS A 58 -7.51 6.84 10.83
CA HIS A 58 -6.28 6.98 11.62
C HIS A 58 -5.33 7.79 10.74
N ARG A 59 -4.99 9.02 11.18
CA ARG A 59 -4.14 10.03 10.51
C ARG A 59 -3.47 9.52 9.24
N ASP A 60 -3.74 10.15 8.11
CA ASP A 60 -2.95 10.11 6.88
C ASP A 60 -1.49 10.47 7.19
N VAL A 61 -0.73 9.55 7.78
CA VAL A 61 0.71 9.70 7.95
C VAL A 61 1.32 9.18 6.65
N PRO A 62 1.97 10.04 5.84
CA PRO A 62 2.82 9.59 4.74
C PRO A 62 3.72 8.48 5.28
N THR A 63 3.68 7.32 4.65
CA THR A 63 4.48 6.20 5.15
C THR A 63 5.87 6.37 4.59
N LYS A 64 6.73 7.03 5.36
CA LYS A 64 8.17 7.04 5.10
C LYS A 64 8.74 5.72 5.55
N LEU A 65 9.11 4.88 4.59
CA LEU A 65 9.78 3.62 4.82
C LEU A 65 11.29 3.85 4.81
N VAL A 66 11.99 3.18 5.72
CA VAL A 66 13.45 3.14 5.74
C VAL A 66 13.86 1.69 5.55
N ALA A 67 14.67 1.42 4.53
CA ALA A 67 15.16 0.10 4.21
C ALA A 67 16.68 0.09 4.18
N LYS A 68 17.29 -1.00 4.62
CA LYS A 68 18.71 -1.25 4.32
C LYS A 68 18.86 -1.44 2.82
N ALA A 69 19.93 -0.90 2.25
CA ALA A 69 20.22 -1.02 0.83
C ALA A 69 20.36 -2.50 0.45
N VAL A 70 19.67 -2.86 -0.62
CA VAL A 70 19.64 -4.19 -1.24
C VAL A 70 19.68 -3.99 -2.76
N PRO A 71 20.09 -5.01 -3.54
CA PRO A 71 20.04 -4.92 -4.99
C PRO A 71 18.64 -4.56 -5.51
N LEU A 72 18.59 -3.64 -6.47
CA LEU A 72 17.36 -3.27 -7.18
C LEU A 72 17.08 -4.25 -8.33
N PRO A 73 15.81 -4.52 -8.69
CA PRO A 73 14.59 -3.99 -8.08
C PRO A 73 14.27 -4.62 -6.71
N MET A 74 13.93 -3.78 -5.73
CA MET A 74 13.54 -4.23 -4.39
C MET A 74 12.03 -4.39 -4.25
N ALA A 75 11.58 -5.37 -3.47
CA ALA A 75 10.17 -5.60 -3.20
C ALA A 75 9.70 -4.80 -1.98
N VAL A 76 8.60 -4.07 -2.13
CA VAL A 76 7.90 -3.35 -1.06
C VAL A 76 6.59 -4.08 -0.81
N ARG A 77 6.45 -4.68 0.38
CA ARG A 77 5.32 -5.55 0.76
C ARG A 77 4.71 -5.13 2.07
N GLY A 78 3.39 -5.00 2.13
CA GLY A 78 2.71 -4.83 3.41
C GLY A 78 1.29 -4.33 3.30
N HIS A 79 0.36 -5.15 3.77
CA HIS A 79 -1.04 -4.80 3.95
C HIS A 79 -1.28 -3.63 4.94
N TRP A 80 -0.26 -3.24 5.71
CA TRP A 80 -0.33 -2.12 6.65
C TRP A 80 -0.26 -0.76 5.97
N PHE A 81 0.33 -0.67 4.77
CA PHE A 81 0.52 0.59 4.05
C PHE A 81 -0.03 0.57 2.61
N LEU A 82 -0.28 -0.61 2.03
CA LEU A 82 -0.95 -0.76 0.73
C LEU A 82 -2.39 -1.25 0.89
N SER A 83 -3.31 -0.58 0.18
CA SER A 83 -4.69 -0.98 0.01
C SER A 83 -4.93 -1.38 -1.44
N PRO A 84 -5.75 -2.40 -1.73
CA PRO A 84 -6.11 -2.76 -3.11
C PRO A 84 -6.80 -1.61 -3.84
N ARG A 85 -6.71 -1.59 -5.18
CA ARG A 85 -7.35 -0.58 -6.06
C ARG A 85 -7.11 0.87 -5.65
N THR A 86 -5.94 1.17 -5.12
CA THR A 86 -5.62 2.49 -4.56
C THR A 86 -4.48 3.11 -5.33
N GLU A 87 -4.67 4.37 -5.72
CA GLU A 87 -3.63 5.19 -6.35
C GLU A 87 -2.64 5.67 -5.29
N TYR A 88 -1.35 5.45 -5.56
CA TYR A 88 -0.23 5.84 -4.73
C TYR A 88 0.77 6.67 -5.53
N CYS A 89 1.46 7.54 -4.80
CA CYS A 89 2.62 8.28 -5.27
C CYS A 89 3.84 7.78 -4.48
N VAL A 90 4.97 7.60 -5.16
CA VAL A 90 6.23 7.18 -4.56
C VAL A 90 7.39 8.08 -4.99
N ALA A 91 8.23 8.44 -4.04
CA ALA A 91 9.53 9.07 -4.27
C ALA A 91 10.59 8.37 -3.43
N VAL A 92 11.84 8.38 -3.90
CA VAL A 92 12.96 7.68 -3.25
C VAL A 92 14.13 8.62 -2.99
N GLN A 93 14.87 8.33 -1.93
CA GLN A 93 16.07 9.04 -1.53
C GLN A 93 17.10 8.01 -1.07
N THR A 94 18.37 8.19 -1.45
CA THR A 94 19.46 7.31 -1.03
C THR A 94 20.18 7.88 0.18
N ALA A 95 20.79 7.01 0.99
CA ALA A 95 21.44 7.43 2.21
C ALA A 95 22.66 6.59 2.60
N ILE A 96 23.66 7.26 3.16
CA ILE A 96 24.82 6.66 3.82
C ILE A 96 24.65 6.85 5.33
N ARG A 97 24.63 5.75 6.08
CA ARG A 97 24.61 5.76 7.53
C ARG A 97 26.01 6.09 8.04
N GLN A 98 26.13 7.20 8.73
CA GLN A 98 27.38 7.70 9.30
C GLN A 98 27.71 6.96 10.61
N PRO A 99 28.98 6.98 11.08
CA PRO A 99 29.40 6.31 12.30
C PRO A 99 28.71 6.84 13.58
N ASP A 100 28.28 8.10 13.58
CA ASP A 100 27.50 8.74 14.65
C ASP A 100 26.03 8.28 14.68
N GLY A 101 25.60 7.53 13.67
CA GLY A 101 24.26 6.99 13.51
C GLY A 101 23.33 7.85 12.67
N ASP A 102 23.74 9.05 12.24
CA ASP A 102 22.96 9.91 11.35
C ASP A 102 23.05 9.45 9.88
N TYR A 103 22.24 10.04 9.01
CA TYR A 103 22.23 9.77 7.59
C TYR A 103 22.68 10.98 6.77
N GLN A 104 23.70 10.79 5.94
CA GLN A 104 23.91 11.65 4.79
C GLN A 104 22.97 11.20 3.67
N VAL A 105 22.07 12.09 3.25
CA VAL A 105 21.01 11.77 2.28
C VAL A 105 21.19 12.53 0.95
N SER A 106 20.70 11.95 -0.15
CA SER A 106 20.56 12.66 -1.43
C SER A 106 19.35 13.61 -1.42
N GLU A 107 19.11 14.33 -2.51
CA GLU A 107 17.77 14.89 -2.79
C GLU A 107 16.75 13.77 -3.10
N TRP A 108 15.46 14.10 -3.05
CA TRP A 108 14.39 13.20 -3.46
C TRP A 108 14.32 13.06 -4.99
N SER A 109 13.98 11.85 -5.46
CA SER A 109 13.71 11.58 -6.87
C SER A 109 12.46 12.29 -7.39
N GLN A 110 12.17 12.11 -8.68
CA GLN A 110 10.84 12.38 -9.20
C GLN A 110 9.78 11.54 -8.47
N VAL A 111 8.56 12.09 -8.38
CA VAL A 111 7.39 11.36 -7.90
C VAL A 111 6.84 10.51 -9.03
N VAL A 112 6.67 9.21 -8.79
CA VAL A 112 6.03 8.27 -9.72
C VAL A 112 4.70 7.81 -9.14
N GLU A 113 3.69 7.73 -9.99
CA GLU A 113 2.37 7.26 -9.62
C GLU A 113 2.18 5.80 -10.04
N PHE A 114 1.45 5.04 -9.22
CA PHE A 114 1.02 3.69 -9.58
C PHE A 114 -0.31 3.36 -8.88
N CYS A 115 -1.00 2.33 -9.37
CA CYS A 115 -2.24 1.85 -8.77
C CYS A 115 -2.06 0.38 -8.37
N THR A 116 -2.42 0.05 -7.14
CA THR A 116 -2.42 -1.33 -6.67
C THR A 116 -3.49 -2.16 -7.37
N GLY A 117 -3.19 -3.43 -7.59
CA GLY A 117 -4.12 -4.39 -8.17
C GLY A 117 -5.28 -4.74 -7.24
N ASP A 118 -6.11 -5.66 -7.73
CA ASP A 118 -7.19 -6.26 -6.93
C ASP A 118 -6.71 -7.52 -6.20
N TYR A 119 -7.45 -8.00 -5.19
CA TYR A 119 -7.16 -9.32 -4.65
C TYR A 119 -7.27 -10.37 -5.76
N ALA A 120 -6.26 -11.24 -5.86
CA ALA A 120 -6.37 -12.44 -6.69
C ALA A 120 -7.57 -13.28 -6.23
N VAL A 121 -8.28 -13.91 -7.17
CA VAL A 121 -9.48 -14.71 -6.88
C VAL A 121 -9.19 -15.81 -5.85
N ASP A 122 -8.03 -16.45 -5.95
CA ASP A 122 -7.63 -17.50 -5.00
C ASP A 122 -7.40 -16.96 -3.59
N HIS A 123 -6.79 -15.78 -3.45
CA HIS A 123 -6.64 -15.11 -2.15
C HIS A 123 -8.00 -14.73 -1.57
N LEU A 124 -8.91 -14.24 -2.43
CA LEU A 124 -10.29 -13.96 -2.02
C LEU A 124 -10.97 -15.23 -1.51
N GLN A 125 -10.81 -16.35 -2.21
CA GLN A 125 -11.40 -17.63 -1.85
C GLN A 125 -10.84 -18.15 -0.52
N GLN A 126 -9.53 -18.07 -0.30
CA GLN A 126 -8.90 -18.46 0.98
C GLN A 126 -9.41 -17.60 2.15
N LEU A 127 -9.56 -16.29 1.95
CA LEU A 127 -10.13 -15.39 2.97
C LEU A 127 -11.59 -15.75 3.28
N LEU A 128 -12.37 -16.08 2.26
CA LEU A 128 -13.75 -16.54 2.40
C LEU A 128 -13.83 -17.87 3.14
N ASP A 129 -12.98 -18.83 2.83
CA ASP A 129 -12.98 -20.15 3.47
C ASP A 129 -12.54 -20.07 4.94
N LYS A 130 -11.55 -19.21 5.25
CA LYS A 130 -11.21 -18.89 6.64
C LYS A 130 -12.37 -18.26 7.39
N ALA A 131 -13.08 -17.31 6.77
CA ALA A 131 -14.24 -16.67 7.39
C ALA A 131 -15.39 -17.66 7.63
N ARG A 132 -15.63 -18.57 6.68
CA ARG A 132 -16.60 -19.67 6.80
C ARG A 132 -16.27 -20.59 7.97
N GLY A 133 -15.00 -20.97 8.14
CA GLY A 133 -14.56 -21.84 9.23
C GLY A 133 -14.77 -21.24 10.63
N VAL A 134 -14.73 -19.91 10.77
CA VAL A 134 -14.88 -19.22 12.07
C VAL A 134 -16.34 -18.88 12.41
N ALA A 135 -17.21 -18.69 11.41
CA ALA A 135 -18.50 -18.01 11.61
C ALA A 135 -19.65 -18.88 12.17
N GLY A 136 -19.52 -20.20 12.22
CA GLY A 136 -20.50 -21.13 12.81
C GLY A 136 -21.84 -21.26 12.08
N ARG A 137 -22.59 -20.16 11.89
CA ARG A 137 -23.85 -20.08 11.12
C ARG A 137 -23.66 -19.21 9.87
N LEU A 138 -24.06 -19.76 8.72
CA LEU A 138 -23.82 -19.24 7.37
C LEU A 138 -24.71 -18.01 7.06
N LEU A 139 -24.12 -16.82 7.17
CA LEU A 139 -24.49 -15.72 6.27
C LEU A 139 -23.48 -15.74 5.13
N ARG A 140 -23.89 -15.48 3.88
CA ARG A 140 -22.95 -15.39 2.75
C ARG A 140 -22.01 -14.22 3.00
N PHE A 141 -20.82 -14.32 2.43
CA PHE A 141 -19.77 -13.33 2.63
C PHE A 141 -19.58 -12.53 1.35
N SER A 142 -19.49 -11.21 1.49
CA SER A 142 -19.14 -10.27 0.44
C SER A 142 -17.88 -9.53 0.89
N VAL A 143 -16.95 -9.35 -0.04
CA VAL A 143 -15.73 -8.59 0.21
C VAL A 143 -15.91 -7.19 -0.35
N PHE A 144 -15.76 -6.21 0.52
CA PHE A 144 -15.82 -4.80 0.18
C PHE A 144 -14.45 -4.18 0.40
N TYR A 145 -14.02 -3.34 -0.54
CA TYR A 145 -12.84 -2.52 -0.35
C TYR A 145 -13.21 -1.22 0.36
N ARG A 146 -12.33 -0.73 1.24
CA ARG A 146 -12.53 0.54 1.98
C ARG A 146 -12.69 1.77 1.08
N ASN A 147 -12.29 1.67 -0.18
CA ASN A 147 -12.35 2.71 -1.20
C ASN A 147 -13.49 2.52 -2.19
N GLN A 148 -14.46 1.64 -1.94
CA GLN A 148 -15.63 1.54 -2.81
C GLN A 148 -16.50 2.79 -2.74
N HIS A 149 -16.92 3.24 -3.91
CA HIS A 149 -17.77 4.41 -4.09
C HIS A 149 -19.26 4.07 -3.83
N PRO A 150 -20.08 5.03 -3.35
CA PRO A 150 -21.52 4.83 -3.11
C PRO A 150 -22.27 4.21 -4.29
N GLU A 151 -21.89 4.58 -5.51
CA GLU A 151 -22.48 4.11 -6.77
C GLU A 151 -22.25 2.60 -6.97
N TYR A 152 -21.11 2.08 -6.51
CA TYR A 152 -20.84 0.64 -6.54
C TYR A 152 -21.80 -0.12 -5.61
N PHE A 153 -22.08 0.43 -4.42
CA PHE A 153 -23.06 -0.17 -3.51
C PHE A 153 -24.48 -0.09 -4.06
N HIS A 154 -24.82 0.92 -4.87
CA HIS A 154 -26.09 0.96 -5.61
C HIS A 154 -26.15 -0.08 -6.72
N TYR A 155 -25.10 -0.21 -7.53
CA TYR A 155 -25.00 -1.24 -8.57
C TYR A 155 -25.15 -2.66 -8.00
N VAL A 156 -24.44 -2.97 -6.91
CA VAL A 156 -24.51 -4.27 -6.21
C VAL A 156 -25.90 -4.59 -5.67
N ARG A 157 -26.71 -3.57 -5.31
CA ARG A 157 -28.10 -3.75 -4.88
C ARG A 157 -29.06 -4.01 -6.05
N LEU A 158 -28.75 -3.52 -7.25
CA LEU A 158 -29.62 -3.57 -8.43
C LEU A 158 -29.39 -4.80 -9.32
N VAL A 159 -28.22 -5.44 -9.22
CA VAL A 159 -27.92 -6.67 -9.96
C VAL A 159 -27.99 -7.85 -8.99
N PRO A 160 -28.81 -8.90 -9.24
CA PRO A 160 -28.84 -10.12 -8.45
C PRO A 160 -27.62 -10.98 -8.80
N VAL A 161 -26.42 -10.42 -8.62
CA VAL A 161 -25.27 -11.27 -8.38
C VAL A 161 -25.40 -11.69 -6.93
N HIS A 162 -25.09 -12.94 -6.69
CA HIS A 162 -25.09 -13.51 -5.37
C HIS A 162 -24.32 -12.57 -4.37
N HIS A 163 -24.97 -11.92 -3.38
CA HIS A 163 -24.34 -11.15 -2.26
C HIS A 163 -24.93 -11.43 -0.85
N PHE A 164 -24.11 -11.54 0.22
CA PHE A 164 -24.58 -11.37 1.63
C PHE A 164 -23.47 -10.87 2.61
N THR A 165 -23.80 -10.53 3.86
CA THR A 165 -22.96 -9.78 4.84
C THR A 165 -22.84 -10.45 6.23
N LYS A 166 -21.69 -10.33 6.91
CA LYS A 166 -21.56 -10.50 8.40
C LYS A 166 -20.48 -9.58 9.01
N VAL A 167 -20.81 -8.98 10.15
CA VAL A 167 -19.94 -8.21 11.05
C VAL A 167 -19.25 -9.15 12.06
N SER A 168 -17.95 -8.98 12.28
CA SER A 168 -17.21 -9.61 13.37
C SER A 168 -16.28 -8.57 14.01
N THR A 169 -16.69 -8.08 15.18
CA THR A 169 -15.86 -7.36 16.14
C THR A 169 -14.86 -8.33 16.76
N GLY A 170 -13.67 -8.45 16.17
CA GLY A 170 -12.60 -9.23 16.77
C GLY A 170 -11.61 -9.77 15.75
N CYS A 171 -10.43 -9.15 15.73
CA CYS A 171 -9.19 -9.75 15.25
C CYS A 171 -9.07 -10.04 13.73
N LEU A 172 -9.43 -9.09 12.87
CA LEU A 172 -8.82 -8.96 11.54
C LEU A 172 -8.77 -7.46 11.16
N ARG A 173 -7.63 -6.81 11.41
CA ARG A 173 -7.42 -5.37 11.11
C ARG A 173 -7.47 -5.00 9.61
N MET A 174 -7.80 -5.93 8.71
CA MET A 174 -7.78 -5.74 7.25
C MET A 174 -9.10 -5.29 6.62
N PHE A 175 -10.21 -5.25 7.35
CA PHE A 175 -11.51 -4.85 6.79
C PHE A 175 -12.19 -3.86 7.71
N THR A 176 -12.62 -2.70 7.19
CA THR A 176 -13.73 -2.00 7.81
C THR A 176 -14.98 -2.65 7.23
N VAL A 177 -15.60 -3.55 8.00
CA VAL A 177 -16.95 -4.03 7.70
C VAL A 177 -17.88 -2.92 8.18
N GLN A 178 -18.50 -2.19 7.26
CA GLN A 178 -19.50 -1.19 7.61
C GLN A 178 -20.87 -1.86 7.61
N GLU A 179 -21.60 -1.68 8.70
CA GLU A 179 -22.99 -2.12 8.86
C GLU A 179 -23.86 -1.41 7.82
N VAL A 180 -24.59 -2.18 7.01
CA VAL A 180 -25.80 -1.69 6.35
C VAL A 180 -26.94 -2.50 6.93
N CYS A 181 -27.51 -2.01 8.02
CA CYS A 181 -28.83 -2.44 8.47
C CYS A 181 -29.85 -1.82 7.52
N THR A 182 -30.32 -2.58 6.52
CA THR A 182 -31.65 -2.27 5.96
C THR A 182 -32.67 -2.93 6.88
N ASN A 183 -33.35 -2.11 7.67
CA ASN A 183 -34.57 -2.51 8.35
C ASN A 183 -35.53 -3.06 7.29
N LEU A 184 -35.70 -4.39 7.25
CA LEU A 184 -36.90 -4.98 6.74
C LEU A 184 -37.89 -4.98 7.90
N GLU A 185 -38.61 -3.88 8.05
CA GLU A 185 -39.92 -3.95 8.68
C GLU A 185 -40.83 -4.75 7.74
N THR A 186 -41.44 -5.76 8.33
CA THR A 186 -42.44 -6.69 7.77
C THR A 186 -43.65 -6.00 7.19
#